data_AF-A0A6A6AJY2-F1
#
_entry.id   AF-A0A6A6AJY2-F1
#
_cell.length_a   1.000
_cell.length_b   1.000
_cell.length_c   1.000
_cell.angle_alpha   90.00
_cell.angle_beta   90.00
_cell.angle_gamma   90.00
#
_symmetry.space_group_name_H-M   'P 1'
#
loop_
_entity.id
_entity.type
_entity.pdbx_description
1 polymer ?
#
loop_
_entity_poly.entity_id
_entity_poly.type
_entity_poly.pdbx_seq_one_letter_code
_entity_poly.pdbx_strand_id
1 'polypeptide(L)'
;MECPPPQLLFPALPPELRNEVYTHLSTGSPSTPPTTAGIPLQLKTHVCKHTRVQISAVHHGCAALLALPVQEAREYSAHLLSQVELRIGIVFRGRGQTFVQSDWDARMAAHLKKLAKRYRWLEKVARYEVHVLWDAADGVLRSKGGKRTVGGVVRGMVRTVTGLKGGDVRGRRGDLRVCLRVEDWIAVERARSGVSLGLGDFLVEEQGWDGQRREVWMESRSEKINEAGCGEFVPVPSENREEKALLVAEGESVDWMSLGKAKLVMRKDVEPGNSVEVTLGDTSDERGADTSVVLRALVEECMGRG
;
A
#
# COMPACT_ATOMS: atom_id res chain seq x y z
N MET A 1 -12.62 -20.04 -53.75
CA MET A 1 -11.39 -19.34 -53.35
C MET A 1 -11.46 -19.15 -51.85
N GLU A 2 -10.74 -19.96 -51.10
CA GLU A 2 -10.62 -19.78 -49.66
C GLU A 2 -9.48 -18.78 -49.43
N CYS A 3 -9.76 -17.67 -48.74
CA CYS A 3 -8.69 -16.80 -48.26
C CYS A 3 -7.79 -17.62 -47.34
N PRO A 4 -6.46 -17.66 -47.56
CA PRO A 4 -5.56 -18.31 -46.62
C PRO A 4 -5.75 -17.67 -45.24
N PRO A 5 -5.70 -18.47 -44.16
CA PRO A 5 -5.84 -17.94 -42.82
C PRO A 5 -4.79 -16.84 -42.59
N PRO A 6 -5.15 -15.73 -41.93
CA PRO A 6 -4.21 -14.64 -41.69
C PRO A 6 -2.95 -15.18 -41.03
N GLN A 7 -1.80 -15.05 -41.70
CA GLN A 7 -0.52 -15.42 -41.12
C GLN A 7 -0.25 -14.48 -39.94
N LEU A 8 -0.13 -15.06 -38.75
CA LEU A 8 0.25 -14.32 -37.57
C LEU A 8 1.73 -13.95 -37.71
N LEU A 9 2.02 -12.65 -37.82
CA LEU A 9 3.38 -12.13 -37.94
C LEU A 9 4.12 -12.11 -36.60
N PHE A 10 3.37 -12.01 -35.50
CA PHE A 10 3.94 -11.89 -34.15
C PHE A 10 4.75 -13.12 -33.70
N PRO A 11 4.30 -14.38 -33.93
CA PRO A 11 5.08 -15.58 -33.61
C PRO A 11 6.36 -15.73 -34.44
N ALA A 12 6.42 -15.12 -35.61
CA ALA A 12 7.60 -15.15 -36.48
C ALA A 12 8.69 -14.17 -36.04
N LEU A 13 8.40 -13.28 -35.08
CA LEU A 13 9.38 -12.34 -34.55
C LEU A 13 10.41 -13.07 -33.66
N PRO A 14 11.70 -12.69 -33.74
CA PRO A 14 12.71 -13.11 -32.78
C PRO A 14 12.26 -12.84 -31.32
N PRO A 15 12.61 -13.72 -30.36
CA PRO A 15 12.27 -13.56 -28.95
C PRO A 15 12.63 -12.19 -28.36
N GLU A 16 13.73 -11.59 -28.82
CA GLU A 16 14.22 -10.29 -28.37
C GLU A 16 13.19 -9.19 -28.68
N LEU A 17 12.67 -9.16 -29.91
CA LEU A 17 11.66 -8.19 -30.33
C LEU A 17 10.32 -8.44 -29.62
N ARG A 18 9.94 -9.71 -29.41
CA ARG A 18 8.71 -10.05 -28.67
C ARG A 18 8.78 -9.55 -27.23
N ASN A 19 9.93 -9.74 -26.56
CA ASN A 19 10.18 -9.22 -25.21
C ASN A 19 10.14 -7.69 -25.16
N GLU A 20 10.64 -7.01 -26.19
CA GLU A 20 10.57 -5.56 -26.28
C GLU A 20 9.11 -5.09 -26.39
N VAL A 21 8.30 -5.73 -27.23
CA VAL A 21 6.85 -5.46 -27.32
C VAL A 21 6.16 -5.72 -25.97
N TYR A 22 6.42 -6.86 -25.32
CA TYR A 22 5.83 -7.16 -24.03
C TYR A 22 6.22 -6.13 -22.98
N THR A 23 7.49 -5.71 -22.96
CA THR A 23 8.01 -4.69 -22.05
C THR A 23 7.31 -3.36 -22.29
N HIS A 24 7.23 -2.89 -23.53
CA HIS A 24 6.52 -1.66 -23.88
C HIS A 24 5.05 -1.70 -23.43
N LEU A 25 4.38 -2.83 -23.60
CA LEU A 25 2.97 -3.00 -23.23
C LEU A 25 2.73 -3.26 -21.74
N SER A 26 3.76 -3.60 -20.97
CA SER A 26 3.67 -3.89 -19.52
C SER A 26 4.33 -2.83 -18.64
N THR A 27 5.13 -1.94 -19.23
CA THR A 27 5.68 -0.77 -18.54
C THR A 27 4.54 0.23 -18.41
N GLY A 28 3.88 0.22 -17.24
CA GLY A 28 2.73 1.06 -16.98
C GLY A 28 3.03 2.52 -17.27
N SER A 29 2.34 3.08 -18.25
CA SER A 29 2.11 4.53 -18.28
C SER A 29 1.34 4.90 -17.00
N PRO A 30 1.56 6.08 -16.41
CA PRO A 30 0.72 6.58 -15.32
C PRO A 30 -0.78 6.61 -15.68
N SER A 31 -1.12 6.58 -16.97
CA SER A 31 -2.51 6.50 -17.46
C SER A 31 -3.09 5.09 -17.52
N THR A 32 -2.27 4.03 -17.42
CA THR A 32 -2.75 2.66 -17.57
C THR A 32 -3.23 2.12 -16.22
N PRO A 33 -4.54 1.87 -16.06
CA PRO A 33 -5.06 1.38 -14.80
C PRO A 33 -4.51 -0.03 -14.49
N PRO A 34 -4.27 -0.33 -13.22
CA PRO A 34 -3.87 -1.65 -12.76
C PRO A 34 -5.00 -2.65 -13.01
N THR A 35 -4.65 -3.86 -13.46
CA THR A 35 -5.62 -4.94 -13.68
C THR A 35 -5.14 -6.24 -13.04
N THR A 36 -6.10 -7.10 -12.72
CA THR A 36 -5.93 -8.46 -12.21
C THR A 36 -6.20 -9.53 -13.28
N ALA A 37 -6.56 -9.11 -14.50
CA ALA A 37 -6.85 -10.01 -15.61
C ALA A 37 -5.71 -11.02 -15.82
N GLY A 38 -6.04 -12.31 -15.90
CA GLY A 38 -5.05 -13.38 -16.09
C GLY A 38 -4.13 -13.65 -14.90
N ILE A 39 -4.24 -12.91 -13.78
CA ILE A 39 -3.50 -13.19 -12.56
C ILE A 39 -4.25 -14.23 -11.73
N PRO A 40 -3.63 -15.36 -11.36
CA PRO A 40 -4.33 -16.45 -10.65
C PRO A 40 -4.57 -16.15 -9.15
N LEU A 41 -4.02 -15.05 -8.63
CA LEU A 41 -4.21 -14.58 -7.27
C LEU A 41 -5.34 -13.53 -7.24
N GLN A 42 -6.53 -13.96 -6.82
CA GLN A 42 -7.61 -13.05 -6.46
C GLN A 42 -7.34 -12.33 -5.14
N LEU A 43 -8.02 -11.20 -4.91
CA LEU A 43 -8.00 -10.46 -3.65
C LEU A 43 -8.20 -11.39 -2.45
N LYS A 44 -7.19 -11.49 -1.58
CA LYS A 44 -7.25 -12.25 -0.33
C LYS A 44 -7.39 -11.31 0.84
N THR A 45 -8.38 -11.59 1.68
CA THR A 45 -8.58 -10.86 2.93
C THR A 45 -8.25 -11.77 4.11
N HIS A 46 -7.38 -11.29 5.00
CA HIS A 46 -7.02 -11.92 6.25
C HIS A 46 -7.46 -11.02 7.40
N VAL A 47 -8.41 -11.49 8.19
CA VAL A 47 -8.90 -10.78 9.37
C VAL A 47 -8.22 -11.35 10.61
N CYS A 48 -7.56 -10.47 11.35
CA CYS A 48 -7.01 -10.72 12.68
C CYS A 48 -7.70 -9.80 13.68
N LYS A 49 -7.54 -10.07 14.98
CA LYS A 49 -8.21 -9.34 16.06
C LYS A 49 -8.13 -7.80 15.94
N HIS A 50 -7.00 -7.31 15.46
CA HIS A 50 -6.69 -5.87 15.40
C HIS A 50 -6.34 -5.39 14.00
N THR A 51 -6.40 -6.26 13.00
CA THR A 51 -5.95 -5.93 11.65
C THR A 51 -6.80 -6.62 10.61
N ARG A 52 -7.08 -5.91 9.52
CA ARG A 52 -7.60 -6.49 8.29
C ARG A 52 -6.56 -6.27 7.20
N VAL A 53 -6.01 -7.37 6.68
CA VAL A 53 -4.98 -7.35 5.63
C VAL A 53 -5.60 -7.82 4.33
N GLN A 54 -5.50 -7.02 3.30
CA GLN A 54 -5.95 -7.33 1.94
C GLN A 54 -4.73 -7.41 1.04
N ILE A 55 -4.62 -8.48 0.26
CA ILE A 55 -3.50 -8.71 -0.65
C ILE A 55 -4.06 -8.99 -2.03
N SER A 56 -3.60 -8.24 -3.03
CA SER A 56 -3.90 -8.49 -4.43
C SER A 56 -2.65 -8.29 -5.28
N ALA A 57 -2.53 -9.08 -6.34
CA ALA A 57 -1.51 -8.88 -7.35
C ALA A 57 -2.14 -8.17 -8.55
N VAL A 58 -1.45 -7.16 -9.08
CA VAL A 58 -1.89 -6.41 -10.25
C VAL A 58 -0.76 -6.29 -11.26
N HIS A 59 -1.10 -6.02 -12.51
CA HIS A 59 -0.14 -5.61 -13.53
C HIS A 59 -0.70 -4.45 -14.36
N HIS A 60 0.18 -3.78 -15.09
CA HIS A 60 -0.20 -2.72 -16.04
C HIS A 60 -0.13 -3.18 -17.50
N GLY A 61 0.02 -4.49 -17.73
CA GLY A 61 0.05 -5.10 -19.05
C GLY A 61 -1.30 -5.13 -19.77
N CYS A 62 -1.24 -5.21 -21.10
CA CYS A 62 -2.39 -5.39 -21.96
C CYS A 62 -3.00 -6.80 -21.82
N ALA A 63 -4.13 -6.92 -21.13
CA ALA A 63 -4.83 -8.19 -20.94
C ALA A 63 -5.25 -8.86 -22.26
N ALA A 64 -5.48 -8.10 -23.33
CA ALA A 64 -5.87 -8.64 -24.63
C ALA A 64 -4.82 -9.60 -25.23
N LEU A 65 -3.54 -9.45 -24.87
CA LEU A 65 -2.49 -10.37 -25.31
C LEU A 65 -2.58 -11.77 -24.69
N LEU A 66 -3.36 -11.93 -23.61
CA LEU A 66 -3.66 -13.25 -23.05
C LEU A 66 -4.65 -14.04 -23.90
N ALA A 67 -5.36 -13.38 -24.83
CA ALA A 67 -6.28 -14.01 -25.78
C ALA A 67 -5.59 -14.45 -27.08
N LEU A 68 -4.27 -14.27 -27.19
CA LEU A 68 -3.46 -14.76 -28.32
C LEU A 68 -3.43 -16.30 -28.36
N PRO A 69 -2.93 -16.91 -29.45
CA PRO A 69 -2.78 -18.36 -29.51
C PRO A 69 -1.91 -18.89 -28.36
N VAL A 70 -2.07 -20.19 -28.07
CA VAL A 70 -1.68 -20.80 -26.79
C VAL A 70 -0.21 -20.60 -26.43
N GLN A 71 0.69 -20.58 -27.40
CA GLN A 71 2.13 -20.48 -27.14
C GLN A 71 2.53 -19.06 -26.74
N GLU A 72 2.04 -18.06 -27.48
CA GLU A 72 2.29 -16.64 -27.25
C GLU A 72 1.63 -16.17 -25.96
N ALA A 73 0.39 -16.61 -25.71
CA ALA A 73 -0.31 -16.31 -24.48
C ALA A 73 0.43 -16.86 -23.25
N ARG A 74 1.06 -18.03 -23.35
CA ARG A 74 1.89 -18.61 -22.27
C ARG A 74 3.18 -17.81 -22.05
N GLU A 75 3.86 -17.43 -23.11
CA GLU A 75 5.07 -16.62 -23.04
C GLU A 75 4.78 -15.24 -22.42
N TYR A 76 3.73 -14.58 -22.90
CA TYR A 76 3.28 -13.31 -22.36
C TYR A 76 2.80 -13.43 -20.91
N SER A 77 2.07 -14.49 -20.56
CA SER A 77 1.66 -14.76 -19.17
C SER A 77 2.87 -14.90 -18.24
N ALA A 78 3.91 -15.61 -18.68
CA ALA A 78 5.15 -15.73 -17.90
C ALA A 78 5.87 -14.38 -17.75
N HIS A 79 5.91 -13.56 -18.80
CA HIS A 79 6.43 -12.20 -18.75
C HIS A 79 5.64 -11.33 -17.78
N LEU A 80 4.30 -11.35 -17.86
CA LEU A 80 3.41 -10.59 -16.97
C LEU A 80 3.66 -10.94 -15.51
N LEU A 81 3.69 -12.22 -15.15
CA LEU A 81 3.94 -12.67 -13.78
C LEU A 81 5.31 -12.22 -13.25
N SER A 82 6.26 -11.86 -14.12
CA SER A 82 7.54 -11.29 -13.74
C SER A 82 7.50 -9.78 -13.46
N GLN A 83 6.47 -9.09 -13.94
CA GLN A 83 6.26 -7.63 -13.85
C GLN A 83 5.09 -7.25 -12.92
N VAL A 84 4.54 -8.22 -12.18
CA VAL A 84 3.45 -8.00 -11.23
C VAL A 84 3.89 -7.09 -10.07
N GLU A 85 2.97 -6.25 -9.63
CA GLU A 85 3.02 -5.49 -8.39
C GLU A 85 2.11 -6.15 -7.34
N LEU A 86 2.59 -6.25 -6.10
CA LEU A 86 1.79 -6.71 -4.98
C LEU A 86 1.22 -5.52 -4.20
N ARG A 87 -0.10 -5.36 -4.23
CA ARG A 87 -0.84 -4.37 -3.46
C ARG A 87 -1.32 -4.95 -2.15
N ILE A 88 -0.98 -4.27 -1.07
CA ILE A 88 -1.29 -4.71 0.29
C ILE A 88 -1.97 -3.59 1.05
N GLY A 89 -3.25 -3.77 1.37
CA GLY A 89 -3.99 -2.90 2.28
C GLY A 89 -3.97 -3.45 3.70
N ILE A 90 -3.59 -2.65 4.69
CA ILE A 90 -3.65 -2.99 6.11
C ILE A 90 -4.52 -1.96 6.83
N VAL A 91 -5.67 -2.38 7.34
CA VAL A 91 -6.42 -1.57 8.31
C VAL A 91 -6.00 -2.01 9.69
N PHE A 92 -5.33 -1.13 10.44
CA PHE A 92 -4.89 -1.39 11.80
C PHE A 92 -5.84 -0.71 12.78
N ARG A 93 -6.60 -1.53 13.52
CA ARG A 93 -7.53 -1.12 14.59
C ARG A 93 -7.00 -1.38 16.00
N GLY A 94 -5.77 -1.88 16.10
CA GLY A 94 -5.20 -2.27 17.37
C GLY A 94 -4.75 -1.09 18.22
N ARG A 95 -4.77 -1.30 19.53
CA ARG A 95 -4.08 -0.43 20.48
C ARG A 95 -2.59 -0.75 20.41
N GLY A 96 -1.73 0.28 20.36
CA GLY A 96 -0.27 0.08 20.41
C GLY A 96 0.20 -0.69 21.66
N GLN A 97 -0.58 -0.66 22.75
CA GLN A 97 -0.31 -1.38 23.99
C GLN A 97 -0.57 -2.89 23.93
N THR A 98 -1.72 -3.30 23.36
CA THR A 98 -2.17 -4.69 23.38
C THR A 98 -1.77 -5.45 22.12
N PHE A 99 -1.32 -4.72 21.10
CA PHE A 99 -0.82 -5.32 19.89
C PHE A 99 0.53 -6.00 20.14
N VAL A 100 0.54 -7.32 19.96
CA VAL A 100 1.74 -8.15 20.06
C VAL A 100 2.28 -8.37 18.65
N GLN A 101 3.28 -7.57 18.28
CA GLN A 101 3.89 -7.59 16.94
C GLN A 101 4.38 -8.99 16.57
N SER A 102 5.06 -9.71 17.47
CA SER A 102 5.60 -11.05 17.20
C SER A 102 4.55 -12.08 16.82
N ASP A 103 3.38 -12.05 17.48
CA ASP A 103 2.30 -12.99 17.22
C ASP A 103 1.64 -12.69 15.88
N TRP A 104 1.47 -11.40 15.57
CA TRP A 104 0.98 -10.96 14.27
C TRP A 104 1.97 -11.32 13.16
N ASP A 105 3.27 -11.11 13.38
CA ASP A 105 4.33 -11.43 12.43
C ASP A 105 4.35 -12.93 12.11
N ALA A 106 4.34 -13.78 13.13
CA ALA A 106 4.32 -15.23 12.96
C ALA A 106 3.08 -15.68 12.16
N ARG A 107 1.91 -15.11 12.47
CA ARG A 107 0.66 -15.44 11.78
C ARG A 107 0.70 -15.00 10.32
N MET A 108 1.09 -13.76 10.06
CA MET A 108 1.16 -13.22 8.70
C MET A 108 2.23 -13.92 7.88
N ALA A 109 3.42 -14.17 8.43
CA ALA A 109 4.46 -14.94 7.77
C ALA A 109 3.97 -16.34 7.38
N ALA A 110 3.20 -17.02 8.25
CA ALA A 110 2.62 -18.31 7.91
C ALA A 110 1.58 -18.21 6.78
N HIS A 111 0.73 -17.18 6.76
CA HIS A 111 -0.23 -16.94 5.66
C HIS A 111 0.48 -16.65 4.34
N LEU A 112 1.47 -15.77 4.37
CA LEU A 112 2.29 -15.40 3.21
C LEU A 112 3.04 -16.63 2.66
N LYS A 113 3.66 -17.44 3.52
CA LYS A 113 4.33 -18.68 3.13
C LYS A 113 3.38 -19.69 2.48
N LYS A 114 2.14 -19.82 3.00
CA LYS A 114 1.10 -20.64 2.37
C LYS A 114 0.72 -20.09 0.99
N LEU A 115 0.63 -18.77 0.85
CA LEU A 115 0.33 -18.11 -0.41
C LEU A 115 1.44 -18.33 -1.43
N ALA A 116 2.70 -18.14 -1.05
CA ALA A 116 3.87 -18.39 -1.90
C ALA A 116 4.01 -19.86 -2.30
N LYS A 117 3.68 -20.81 -1.40
CA LYS A 117 3.64 -22.24 -1.75
C LYS A 117 2.64 -22.54 -2.86
N ARG A 118 1.48 -21.87 -2.86
CA ARG A 118 0.45 -22.00 -3.89
C ARG A 118 0.80 -21.25 -5.18
N TYR A 119 1.39 -20.07 -5.05
CA TYR A 119 1.71 -19.16 -6.14
C TYR A 119 3.20 -18.84 -6.12
N ARG A 120 4.02 -19.76 -6.65
CA ARG A 120 5.48 -19.68 -6.57
C ARG A 120 6.09 -18.42 -7.18
N TRP A 121 5.41 -17.81 -8.14
CA TRP A 121 5.84 -16.55 -8.74
C TRP A 121 5.83 -15.38 -7.75
N LEU A 122 5.09 -15.45 -6.63
CA LEU A 122 5.10 -14.40 -5.60
C LEU A 122 6.48 -14.17 -4.99
N GLU A 123 7.30 -15.22 -4.90
CA GLU A 123 8.67 -15.13 -4.38
C GLU A 123 9.58 -14.26 -5.26
N LYS A 124 9.17 -14.01 -6.52
CA LYS A 124 9.91 -13.23 -7.53
C LYS A 124 9.39 -11.80 -7.74
N VAL A 125 8.32 -11.42 -7.03
CA VAL A 125 7.74 -10.08 -7.14
C VAL A 125 8.73 -9.05 -6.58
N ALA A 126 8.99 -8.01 -7.36
CA ALA A 126 9.95 -6.97 -7.03
C ALA A 126 9.29 -5.62 -6.67
N ARG A 127 8.00 -5.45 -6.95
CA ARG A 127 7.25 -4.20 -6.69
C ARG A 127 6.18 -4.43 -5.65
N TYR A 128 6.20 -3.61 -4.60
CA TYR A 128 5.25 -3.66 -3.51
C TYR A 128 4.65 -2.29 -3.29
N GLU A 129 3.33 -2.23 -3.19
CA GLU A 129 2.60 -1.03 -2.78
C GLU A 129 1.78 -1.37 -1.52
N VAL A 130 2.14 -0.77 -0.40
CA VAL A 130 1.56 -1.08 0.92
C VAL A 130 0.86 0.15 1.47
N HIS A 131 -0.46 0.10 1.60
CA HIS A 131 -1.23 1.15 2.26
C HIS A 131 -1.66 0.68 3.64
N VAL A 132 -1.36 1.47 4.66
CA VAL A 132 -1.75 1.21 6.04
C VAL A 132 -2.66 2.33 6.50
N LEU A 133 -3.91 2.00 6.82
CA LEU A 133 -4.83 2.90 7.49
C LEU A 133 -4.80 2.61 8.98
N TRP A 134 -4.48 3.64 9.75
CA TRP A 134 -4.60 3.57 11.19
C TRP A 134 -5.97 4.07 11.65
N ASP A 135 -6.84 3.14 12.02
CA ASP A 135 -8.22 3.36 12.47
C ASP A 135 -8.32 2.97 13.95
N ALA A 136 -7.78 3.81 14.84
CA ALA A 136 -7.70 3.52 16.26
C ALA A 136 -9.09 3.58 16.94
N ALA A 137 -9.89 2.51 16.84
CA ALA A 137 -11.25 2.47 17.38
C ALA A 137 -11.37 2.87 18.86
N ASP A 138 -10.32 2.67 19.66
CA ASP A 138 -10.30 2.88 21.12
C ASP A 138 -9.39 4.02 21.59
N GLY A 139 -8.99 4.94 20.70
CA GLY A 139 -8.14 6.08 21.05
C GLY A 139 -6.61 5.85 20.92
N VAL A 140 -5.84 6.94 21.10
CA VAL A 140 -4.38 6.98 20.96
C VAL A 140 -3.70 6.55 22.27
N LEU A 141 -3.83 5.28 22.64
CA LEU A 141 -3.31 4.78 23.93
C LEU A 141 -1.79 4.52 23.93
N ARG A 142 -1.16 4.96 25.02
CA ARG A 142 0.25 5.41 25.02
C ARG A 142 1.41 4.42 25.03
N SER A 143 1.34 3.08 25.12
CA SER A 143 2.49 2.25 25.57
C SER A 143 3.11 2.69 26.92
N LYS A 144 3.12 1.79 27.92
CA LYS A 144 3.76 2.10 29.21
C LYS A 144 5.26 2.37 28.96
N GLY A 145 5.70 3.62 29.17
CA GLY A 145 7.09 4.04 28.99
C GLY A 145 7.52 4.40 27.57
N GLY A 146 6.60 4.65 26.63
CA GLY A 146 6.93 5.15 25.29
C GLY A 146 7.73 4.18 24.41
N LYS A 147 7.87 2.92 24.82
CA LYS A 147 8.73 1.93 24.15
C LYS A 147 8.20 1.44 22.80
N ARG A 148 6.91 1.63 22.52
CA ARG A 148 6.29 1.21 21.26
C ARG A 148 5.49 2.35 20.66
N THR A 149 5.98 2.86 19.55
CA THR A 149 5.32 3.85 18.72
C THR A 149 4.49 3.16 17.64
N VAL A 150 3.47 3.83 17.13
CA VAL A 150 2.66 3.28 16.03
C VAL A 150 3.46 3.22 14.74
N GLY A 151 4.31 4.21 14.49
CA GLY A 151 5.21 4.15 13.33
C GLY A 151 6.14 2.95 13.38
N GLY A 152 6.65 2.57 14.57
CA GLY A 152 7.41 1.34 14.76
C GLY A 152 6.60 0.07 14.47
N VAL A 153 5.34 0.01 14.93
CA VAL A 153 4.41 -1.10 14.66
C VAL A 153 4.13 -1.22 13.16
N VAL A 154 3.75 -0.12 12.50
CA VAL A 154 3.45 -0.09 11.06
C VAL A 154 4.69 -0.49 10.26
N ARG A 155 5.87 -0.01 10.63
CA ARG A 155 7.13 -0.42 10.00
C ARG A 155 7.37 -1.93 10.14
N GLY A 156 7.13 -2.49 11.32
CA GLY A 156 7.19 -3.94 11.53
C GLY A 156 6.19 -4.69 10.64
N MET A 157 4.96 -4.19 10.51
CA MET A 157 3.95 -4.78 9.62
C MET A 157 4.40 -4.80 8.17
N VAL A 158 4.92 -3.68 7.66
CA VAL A 158 5.45 -3.54 6.31
C VAL A 158 6.59 -4.52 6.07
N ARG A 159 7.53 -4.64 7.02
CA ARG A 159 8.63 -5.60 6.93
C ARG A 159 8.12 -7.04 6.82
N THR A 160 7.12 -7.41 7.61
CA THR A 160 6.55 -8.77 7.58
C THR A 160 5.84 -9.04 6.26
N VAL A 161 5.00 -8.12 5.76
CA VAL A 161 4.25 -8.36 4.51
C VAL A 161 5.12 -8.35 3.26
N THR A 162 6.25 -7.64 3.31
CA THR A 162 7.26 -7.64 2.24
C THR A 162 8.29 -8.77 2.40
N GLY A 163 8.21 -9.56 3.48
CA GLY A 163 9.13 -10.66 3.78
C GLY A 163 9.06 -11.85 2.82
N LEU A 164 8.12 -11.85 1.86
CA LEU A 164 8.07 -12.82 0.77
C LEU A 164 9.16 -12.63 -0.29
N LYS A 165 9.85 -11.48 -0.28
CA LYS A 165 10.96 -11.21 -1.18
C LYS A 165 12.04 -12.29 -1.01
N GLY A 166 12.15 -13.18 -2.00
CA GLY A 166 13.14 -14.25 -2.00
C GLY A 166 14.57 -13.70 -2.08
N GLY A 167 15.54 -14.52 -1.66
CA GLY A 167 16.97 -14.18 -1.77
C GLY A 167 17.41 -13.86 -3.20
N ASP A 168 16.79 -14.49 -4.20
CA ASP A 168 17.06 -14.30 -5.63
C ASP A 168 16.59 -12.95 -6.18
N VAL A 169 15.72 -12.23 -5.45
CA VAL A 169 15.29 -10.88 -5.84
C VAL A 169 16.41 -9.85 -5.61
N ARG A 170 17.51 -10.22 -4.92
CA ARG A 170 18.71 -9.34 -4.80
C ARG A 170 19.34 -8.98 -6.15
N GLY A 171 19.06 -9.74 -7.21
CA GLY A 171 19.48 -9.40 -8.58
C GLY A 171 18.54 -8.48 -9.35
N ARG A 172 17.35 -8.15 -8.82
CA ARG A 172 16.35 -7.31 -9.46
C ARG A 172 16.16 -6.01 -8.70
N ARG A 173 16.01 -4.90 -9.43
CA ARG A 173 15.65 -3.60 -8.83
C ARG A 173 14.29 -3.71 -8.14
N GLY A 174 14.29 -3.78 -6.82
CA GLY A 174 13.09 -3.80 -6.00
C GLY A 174 12.58 -2.39 -5.72
N ASP A 175 11.28 -2.17 -5.88
CA ASP A 175 10.60 -0.91 -5.54
C ASP A 175 9.57 -1.15 -4.44
N LEU A 176 9.62 -0.33 -3.39
CA LEU A 176 8.70 -0.38 -2.25
C LEU A 176 8.04 0.97 -2.04
N ARG A 177 6.73 1.02 -2.20
CA ARG A 177 5.90 2.18 -1.90
C ARG A 177 5.06 1.90 -0.66
N VAL A 178 5.13 2.80 0.32
CA VAL A 178 4.42 2.64 1.59
C VAL A 178 3.69 3.92 1.93
N CYS A 179 2.39 3.82 2.15
CA CYS A 179 1.54 4.93 2.55
C CYS A 179 0.97 4.64 3.94
N LEU A 180 1.27 5.48 4.92
CA LEU A 180 0.60 5.48 6.23
C LEU A 180 -0.46 6.59 6.24
N ARG A 181 -1.72 6.19 6.34
CA ARG A 181 -2.86 7.09 6.49
C ARG A 181 -3.26 7.15 7.97
N VAL A 182 -3.21 8.36 8.52
CA VAL A 182 -3.60 8.68 9.89
C VAL A 182 -4.92 9.42 9.84
N GLU A 183 -5.93 8.95 10.56
CA GLU A 183 -7.21 9.68 10.63
C GLU A 183 -7.05 11.07 11.28
N ASP A 184 -7.82 12.04 10.79
CA ASP A 184 -7.82 13.42 11.27
C ASP A 184 -7.94 13.55 12.80
N TRP A 185 -8.84 12.82 13.43
CA TRP A 185 -9.03 12.90 14.89
C TRP A 185 -7.81 12.36 15.66
N ILE A 186 -7.08 11.38 15.11
CA ILE A 186 -5.82 10.89 15.69
C ILE A 186 -4.75 11.99 15.59
N ALA A 187 -4.69 12.66 14.44
CA ALA A 187 -3.78 13.78 14.23
C ALA A 187 -4.09 14.96 15.16
N VAL A 188 -5.37 15.30 15.35
CA VAL A 188 -5.82 16.32 16.31
C VAL A 188 -5.44 15.93 17.74
N GLU A 189 -5.67 14.68 18.13
CA GLU A 189 -5.31 14.18 19.45
C GLU A 189 -3.80 14.26 19.68
N ARG A 190 -2.99 13.92 18.67
CA ARG A 190 -1.52 14.12 18.70
C ARG A 190 -1.14 15.57 18.96
N ALA A 191 -1.74 16.50 18.22
CA ALA A 191 -1.44 17.93 18.33
C ALA A 191 -1.80 18.49 19.71
N ARG A 192 -2.89 18.01 20.32
CA ARG A 192 -3.36 18.45 21.64
C ARG A 192 -2.59 17.82 22.79
N SER A 193 -2.36 16.51 22.73
CA SER A 193 -1.81 15.73 23.85
C SER A 193 -0.28 15.68 23.88
N GLY A 194 0.39 16.05 22.79
CA GLY A 194 1.84 15.91 22.66
C GLY A 194 2.31 14.44 22.57
N VAL A 195 1.41 13.47 22.40
CA VAL A 195 1.77 12.04 22.39
C VAL A 195 2.44 11.67 21.07
N SER A 196 3.74 11.41 21.06
CA SER A 196 4.44 10.92 19.85
C SER A 196 3.83 9.62 19.30
N LEU A 197 3.54 9.60 18.00
CA LEU A 197 3.05 8.44 17.22
C LEU A 197 4.23 7.63 16.64
N GLY A 198 5.46 8.15 16.66
CA GLY A 198 6.67 7.65 16.01
C GLY A 198 6.66 7.74 14.49
N LEU A 199 6.08 8.80 13.91
CA LEU A 199 6.05 8.96 12.45
C LEU A 199 7.45 9.04 11.83
N GLY A 200 8.43 9.61 12.53
CA GLY A 200 9.84 9.57 12.12
C GLY A 200 10.37 8.14 11.99
N ASP A 201 10.05 7.25 12.93
CA ASP A 201 10.46 5.83 12.88
C ASP A 201 9.90 5.12 11.66
N PHE A 202 8.67 5.46 11.27
CA PHE A 202 8.02 4.92 10.07
C PHE A 202 8.72 5.37 8.79
N LEU A 203 9.23 6.61 8.73
CA LEU A 203 9.92 7.15 7.55
C LEU A 203 11.36 6.64 7.40
N VAL A 204 11.86 5.88 8.37
CA VAL A 204 13.14 5.18 8.22
C VAL A 204 13.01 4.11 7.13
N GLU A 205 13.98 4.11 6.23
CA GLU A 205 14.07 3.18 5.11
C GLU A 205 14.21 1.71 5.56
N GLU A 206 13.77 0.80 4.69
CA GLU A 206 14.07 -0.62 4.83
C GLU A 206 15.26 -0.97 3.96
N GLN A 207 16.16 -1.78 4.51
CA GLN A 207 17.32 -2.26 3.76
C GLN A 207 16.88 -3.24 2.67
N GLY A 208 17.67 -3.30 1.60
CA GLY A 208 17.49 -4.27 0.53
C GLY A 208 16.45 -3.90 -0.51
N TRP A 209 16.07 -2.62 -0.62
CA TRP A 209 15.29 -2.06 -1.72
C TRP A 209 16.15 -1.09 -2.54
N ASP A 210 15.93 -1.06 -3.85
CA ASP A 210 16.66 -0.15 -4.74
C ASP A 210 15.95 1.20 -4.82
N GLY A 211 14.61 1.18 -4.89
CA GLY A 211 13.75 2.34 -4.75
C GLY A 211 12.83 2.18 -3.55
N GLN A 212 12.68 3.25 -2.77
CA GLN A 212 11.71 3.27 -1.70
C GLN A 212 11.01 4.62 -1.61
N ARG A 213 9.68 4.60 -1.58
CA ARG A 213 8.84 5.76 -1.28
C ARG A 213 8.05 5.50 -0.01
N ARG A 214 8.12 6.43 0.93
CA ARG A 214 7.32 6.41 2.16
C ARG A 214 6.55 7.70 2.30
N GLU A 215 5.26 7.57 2.56
CA GLU A 215 4.35 8.70 2.67
C GLU A 215 3.54 8.61 3.95
N VAL A 216 3.38 9.75 4.61
CA VAL A 216 2.42 9.94 5.68
C VAL A 216 1.33 10.87 5.15
N TRP A 217 0.09 10.43 5.28
CA TRP A 217 -1.10 11.17 4.88
C TRP A 217 -2.02 11.34 6.07
N MET A 218 -2.65 12.50 6.15
CA MET A 218 -3.75 12.78 7.06
C MET A 218 -5.06 12.60 6.30
N GLU A 219 -5.87 11.62 6.71
CA GLU A 219 -7.15 11.32 6.11
C GLU A 219 -8.25 12.15 6.79
N SER A 220 -8.92 13.02 6.04
CA SER A 220 -10.09 13.73 6.56
C SER A 220 -11.32 12.85 6.41
N ARG A 221 -12.05 12.66 7.50
CA ARG A 221 -13.34 11.97 7.42
C ARG A 221 -14.28 12.89 6.66
N SER A 222 -14.57 12.56 5.41
CA SER A 222 -15.67 13.18 4.67
C SER A 222 -16.98 12.62 5.23
N GLU A 223 -17.27 12.89 6.50
CA GLU A 223 -18.62 12.77 6.98
C GLU A 223 -19.40 13.86 6.25
N LYS A 224 -20.33 13.42 5.39
CA LYS A 224 -21.55 14.19 5.19
C LYS A 224 -22.24 14.21 6.55
N ILE A 225 -21.72 14.98 7.50
CA ILE A 225 -22.44 15.30 8.73
C ILE A 225 -23.63 16.07 8.20
N ASN A 226 -24.80 15.41 8.19
CA ASN A 226 -26.05 16.12 8.00
C ASN A 226 -26.04 17.24 9.05
N GLU A 227 -25.90 18.47 8.58
CA GLU A 227 -25.88 19.68 9.40
C GLU A 227 -27.21 19.78 10.14
N ALA A 228 -27.30 19.13 11.30
CA ALA A 228 -28.42 19.19 12.19
C ALA A 228 -27.88 19.43 13.61
N GLY A 229 -27.67 20.71 13.92
CA GLY A 229 -27.76 21.24 15.28
C GLY A 229 -26.50 21.16 16.14
N CYS A 230 -26.03 22.36 16.51
CA CYS A 230 -25.31 22.74 17.72
C CYS A 230 -25.00 21.67 18.79
N GLY A 231 -23.76 21.72 19.28
CA GLY A 231 -23.47 21.59 20.71
C GLY A 231 -22.72 20.35 21.13
N GLU A 232 -21.39 20.45 21.11
CA GLU A 232 -20.52 20.03 22.22
C GLU A 232 -20.60 18.58 22.72
N PHE A 233 -20.75 17.60 21.84
CA PHE A 233 -20.36 16.21 22.16
C PHE A 233 -19.73 15.55 20.94
N VAL A 234 -18.47 15.11 21.07
CA VAL A 234 -17.84 14.24 20.06
C VAL A 234 -18.57 12.90 20.17
N PRO A 235 -19.30 12.44 19.14
CA PRO A 235 -20.03 11.19 19.21
C PRO A 235 -19.04 10.04 19.44
N VAL A 236 -19.30 9.24 20.47
CA VAL A 236 -18.60 7.96 20.68
C VAL A 236 -18.84 7.11 19.44
N PRO A 237 -17.78 6.53 18.82
CA PRO A 237 -17.94 5.67 17.66
C PRO A 237 -18.95 4.56 17.92
N SER A 238 -20.05 4.53 17.16
CA SER A 238 -21.05 3.45 17.25
C SER A 238 -20.43 2.09 16.93
N GLU A 239 -20.81 1.04 17.68
CA GLU A 239 -20.29 -0.33 17.56
C GLU A 239 -20.48 -0.99 16.18
N ASN A 240 -21.31 -0.42 15.31
CA ASN A 240 -21.52 -0.87 13.93
C ASN A 240 -20.69 -0.08 12.90
N ARG A 241 -19.38 0.08 13.13
CA ARG A 241 -18.49 0.56 12.05
C ARG A 241 -18.33 -0.56 11.04
N GLU A 242 -18.88 -0.37 9.83
CA GLU A 242 -18.59 -1.25 8.69
C GLU A 242 -17.08 -1.45 8.57
N GLU A 243 -16.67 -2.69 8.34
CA GLU A 243 -15.26 -3.01 8.27
C GLU A 243 -14.62 -2.32 7.07
N LYS A 244 -13.88 -1.23 7.32
CA LYS A 244 -13.11 -0.53 6.28
C LYS A 244 -12.25 -1.52 5.49
N ALA A 245 -12.31 -1.40 4.17
CA ALA A 245 -11.44 -2.09 3.22
C ALA A 245 -10.59 -1.03 2.51
N LEU A 246 -9.33 -1.34 2.23
CA LEU A 246 -8.45 -0.46 1.46
C LEU A 246 -8.37 -0.86 0.00
N LEU A 247 -8.66 -2.12 -0.31
CA LEU A 247 -8.72 -2.63 -1.67
C LEU A 247 -10.15 -3.04 -1.99
N VAL A 248 -10.65 -2.54 -3.12
CA VAL A 248 -11.92 -2.93 -3.70
C VAL A 248 -11.63 -3.61 -5.03
N ALA A 249 -12.17 -4.82 -5.21
CA ALA A 249 -12.07 -5.56 -6.47
C ALA A 249 -13.40 -5.42 -7.22
N GLU A 250 -13.36 -4.85 -8.41
CA GLU A 250 -14.52 -4.69 -9.30
C GLU A 250 -14.20 -5.32 -10.64
N GLY A 251 -14.73 -6.52 -10.87
CA GLY A 251 -14.39 -7.33 -12.04
C GLY A 251 -12.90 -7.66 -12.07
N GLU A 252 -12.20 -7.16 -13.08
CA GLU A 252 -10.76 -7.33 -13.24
C GLU A 252 -9.94 -6.13 -12.71
N SER A 253 -10.58 -5.06 -12.22
CA SER A 253 -9.89 -3.94 -11.58
C SER A 253 -9.70 -4.19 -10.09
N VAL A 254 -8.57 -3.73 -9.55
CA VAL A 254 -8.36 -3.62 -8.11
C VAL A 254 -7.79 -2.26 -7.81
N ASP A 255 -8.62 -1.45 -7.16
CA ASP A 255 -8.32 -0.06 -6.84
C ASP A 255 -8.22 0.16 -5.34
N TRP A 256 -7.43 1.17 -4.99
CA TRP A 256 -7.42 1.70 -3.63
C TRP A 256 -8.76 2.36 -3.36
N MET A 257 -9.42 1.98 -2.27
CA MET A 257 -10.63 2.66 -1.84
C MET A 257 -10.32 4.14 -1.65
N SER A 258 -11.08 5.00 -2.32
CA SER A 258 -11.05 6.43 -2.02
C SER A 258 -11.64 6.64 -0.62
N LEU A 259 -10.77 6.84 0.36
CA LEU A 259 -11.15 7.08 1.76
C LEU A 259 -11.63 8.52 2.03
N GLY A 260 -11.65 9.36 0.99
CA GLY A 260 -12.02 10.75 1.09
C GLY A 260 -10.89 11.69 0.67
N LYS A 261 -10.89 12.89 1.26
CA LYS A 261 -9.85 13.89 1.02
C LYS A 261 -8.68 13.61 1.97
N ALA A 262 -7.60 13.07 1.44
CA ALA A 262 -6.34 12.95 2.17
C ALA A 262 -5.43 14.13 1.88
N LYS A 263 -4.69 14.59 2.89
CA LYS A 263 -3.63 15.59 2.74
C LYS A 263 -2.29 14.92 2.98
N LEU A 264 -1.35 15.14 2.05
CA LEU A 264 0.02 14.68 2.25
C LEU A 264 0.60 15.44 3.45
N VAL A 265 1.25 14.73 4.36
CA VAL A 265 1.98 15.33 5.49
C VAL A 265 3.45 15.40 5.12
N MET A 266 4.03 14.26 4.76
CA MET A 266 5.41 14.15 4.34
C MET A 266 5.54 12.95 3.41
N ARG A 267 6.34 13.13 2.35
CA ARG A 267 6.84 12.07 1.49
C ARG A 267 8.36 12.04 1.57
N LYS A 268 8.92 10.84 1.64
CA LYS A 268 10.35 10.57 1.54
C LYS A 268 10.58 9.58 0.41
N ASP A 269 11.31 10.01 -0.60
CA ASP A 269 11.77 9.19 -1.72
C ASP A 269 13.26 8.86 -1.53
N VAL A 270 13.61 7.60 -1.74
CA VAL A 270 14.99 7.10 -1.71
C VAL A 270 15.25 6.45 -3.06
N GLU A 271 16.12 7.08 -3.83
CA GLU A 271 16.55 6.58 -5.13
C GLU A 271 17.83 5.73 -5.03
N PRO A 272 18.07 4.82 -5.99
CA PRO A 272 19.30 4.05 -6.03
C PRO A 272 20.48 5.00 -6.31
N GLY A 273 21.26 5.33 -5.28
CA GLY A 273 22.42 6.23 -5.42
C GLY A 273 22.50 7.41 -4.44
N ASN A 274 21.71 7.42 -3.36
CA ASN A 274 21.83 8.26 -2.15
C ASN A 274 21.16 9.64 -2.10
N SER A 275 20.42 10.08 -3.12
CA SER A 275 19.55 11.26 -2.92
C SER A 275 18.29 10.85 -2.19
N VAL A 276 18.12 11.40 -0.98
CA VAL A 276 16.85 11.38 -0.25
C VAL A 276 16.12 12.66 -0.59
N GLU A 277 14.99 12.55 -1.29
CA GLU A 277 14.10 13.68 -1.51
C GLU A 277 13.03 13.67 -0.40
N VAL A 278 12.82 14.83 0.22
CA VAL A 278 11.75 15.02 1.21
C VAL A 278 10.80 16.06 0.66
N THR A 279 9.56 15.66 0.43
CA THR A 279 8.47 16.57 0.05
C THR A 279 7.55 16.76 1.24
N LEU A 280 7.30 18.00 1.61
CA LEU A 280 6.33 18.34 2.65
C LEU A 280 4.96 18.56 2.03
N GLY A 281 3.92 18.22 2.80
CA GLY A 281 2.56 18.66 2.49
C GLY A 281 2.45 20.17 2.41
N ASP A 282 1.57 20.66 1.55
CA ASP A 282 1.23 22.07 1.53
C ASP A 282 0.56 22.47 2.84
N THR A 283 1.22 23.33 3.62
CA THR A 283 0.70 23.86 4.89
C THR A 283 -0.13 25.12 4.72
N SER A 284 -0.17 25.68 3.50
CA SER A 284 -0.96 26.86 3.13
C SER A 284 -2.40 26.50 2.79
N ASP A 285 -3.07 25.80 3.71
CA ASP A 285 -4.47 25.42 3.49
C ASP A 285 -5.41 26.57 3.87
N GLU A 286 -6.22 27.03 2.92
CA GLU A 286 -7.24 28.08 3.11
C GLU A 286 -8.37 27.66 4.08
N ARG A 287 -8.42 26.39 4.50
CA ARG A 287 -9.47 25.82 5.37
C ARG A 287 -9.38 26.15 6.87
N GLY A 288 -8.51 27.09 7.26
CA GLY A 288 -8.50 27.67 8.61
C GLY A 288 -7.30 27.28 9.49
N ALA A 289 -7.01 28.13 10.47
CA ALA A 289 -5.80 28.09 11.30
C ALA A 289 -5.56 26.75 12.04
N ASP A 290 -6.63 26.08 12.48
CA ASP A 290 -6.52 24.85 13.28
C ASP A 290 -5.93 23.67 12.51
N THR A 291 -6.24 23.54 11.21
CA THR A 291 -5.71 22.44 10.40
C THR A 291 -4.20 22.62 10.15
N SER A 292 -3.76 23.88 10.06
CA SER A 292 -2.34 24.21 9.91
C SER A 292 -1.53 23.80 11.15
N VAL A 293 -2.08 23.99 12.36
CA VAL A 293 -1.44 23.59 13.62
C VAL A 293 -1.27 22.07 13.71
N VAL A 294 -2.33 21.31 13.37
CA VAL A 294 -2.29 19.84 13.36
C VAL A 294 -1.28 19.32 12.35
N LEU A 295 -1.32 19.83 11.12
CA LEU A 295 -0.40 19.42 10.07
C LEU A 295 1.06 19.73 10.45
N ARG A 296 1.32 20.91 11.04
CA ARG A 296 2.65 21.26 11.55
C ARG A 296 3.14 20.30 12.62
N ALA A 297 2.27 19.92 13.58
CA ALA A 297 2.63 18.97 14.63
C ALA A 297 3.01 17.58 14.05
N LEU A 298 2.30 17.11 13.02
CA LEU A 298 2.66 15.86 12.34
C LEU A 298 3.98 15.98 11.57
N VAL A 299 4.21 17.10 10.88
CA VAL A 299 5.47 17.36 10.16
C VAL A 299 6.66 17.41 11.12
N GLU A 300 6.52 18.08 12.27
CA GLU A 300 7.55 18.10 13.32
C GLU A 300 7.86 16.70 13.83
N GLU A 301 6.84 15.87 14.03
CA GLU A 301 7.04 14.49 14.46
C GLU A 301 7.72 13.61 13.39
N CYS A 302 7.35 13.77 12.12
CA CYS A 302 8.01 13.11 10.98
C CYS A 302 9.51 13.47 10.92
N MET A 303 9.87 14.70 11.28
CA MET A 303 11.27 15.16 11.38
C MET A 303 11.98 14.71 12.67
N GLY A 304 11.28 14.06 13.60
CA GLY A 304 11.83 13.67 14.90
C GLY A 304 12.01 14.83 15.88
N ARG A 305 11.27 15.93 15.72
CA ARG A 305 11.40 17.17 16.52
C ARG A 305 10.35 17.36 17.61
N GLY A 306 9.69 16.30 18.11
CA GLY A 306 8.61 16.47 19.09
C GLY A 306 8.38 15.29 20.02
#